data_AF-A0A9P6BLV8-F1
#
_entry.id   AF-A0A9P6BLV8-F1
#
_cell.length_a   1.000
_cell.length_b   1.000
_cell.length_c   1.000
_cell.angle_alpha   90.00
_cell.angle_beta   90.00
_cell.angle_gamma   90.00
#
_symmetry.space_group_name_H-M   'P 1'
#
loop_
_entity.id
_entity.type
_entity.pdbx_description
1 polymer ?
#
loop_
_entity_poly.entity_id
_entity_poly.type
_entity_poly.pdbx_seq_one_letter_code
_entity_poly.pdbx_strand_id
1 'polypeptide(L)'
;MTFHSSDIVGSNEASKPEEKLSLENTSIEAYAEKLEKEYNFTPLYLELDHTHKQRMLDTKTYDASDPLLFKERLRARDIVRVYNQTTANPEELLKRQALLHLLTRGQMGTGCYIEPPFYCDYGCNITLGKGVYMNFNCVILDCGYVEIGDNTFLAPNVQLFGATHPINPQIRSKGVELGMPIKIGNDVWIGGGSIICPGVTIGDGVTIGAGSVVTKNVPPYTIVGGNPAKILKVLDKEKCQEEFREYEEHRALDDWTPPPKGTLALPSK
;
A
#
# COMPACT_ATOMS: atom_id res chain seq x y z
N MET A 1 -18.25 -71.04 19.96
CA MET A 1 -18.00 -71.26 18.51
C MET A 1 -16.75 -70.50 18.14
N THR A 2 -15.69 -71.22 17.79
CA THR A 2 -14.42 -70.71 17.26
C THR A 2 -14.59 -70.33 15.80
N PHE A 3 -14.07 -69.17 15.40
CA PHE A 3 -13.63 -68.89 14.03
C PHE A 3 -12.32 -68.10 14.06
N HIS A 4 -11.43 -68.45 13.13
CA HIS A 4 -10.07 -67.95 12.92
C HIS A 4 -10.01 -67.07 11.66
N SER A 5 -8.99 -66.20 11.63
CA SER A 5 -8.45 -65.43 10.50
C SER A 5 -9.35 -64.30 9.96
N SER A 6 -8.84 -63.15 9.53
CA SER A 6 -7.58 -62.92 8.81
C SER A 6 -7.06 -61.50 9.01
N ASP A 7 -5.74 -61.38 9.00
CA ASP A 7 -4.97 -60.13 8.93
C ASP A 7 -5.42 -59.24 7.76
N ILE A 8 -5.77 -57.99 8.04
CA ILE A 8 -5.83 -56.94 7.03
C ILE A 8 -4.59 -56.07 7.24
N VAL A 9 -3.62 -56.33 6.36
CA VAL A 9 -2.40 -55.56 6.18
C VAL A 9 -2.75 -54.11 5.87
N GLY A 10 -2.16 -53.19 6.62
CA GLY A 10 -2.32 -51.76 6.43
C GLY A 10 -1.80 -51.30 5.07
N SER A 11 -2.66 -50.67 4.30
CA SER A 11 -2.25 -49.77 3.23
C SER A 11 -2.03 -48.39 3.84
N ASN A 12 -0.82 -48.18 4.35
CA ASN A 12 -0.33 -46.86 4.69
C ASN A 12 -0.02 -46.16 3.35
N GLU A 13 -1.03 -45.54 2.73
CA GLU A 13 -0.80 -44.57 1.65
C GLU A 13 -0.08 -43.39 2.28
N ALA A 14 1.25 -43.43 2.20
CA ALA A 14 2.10 -42.27 2.46
C ALA A 14 1.63 -41.16 1.51
N SER A 15 0.94 -40.18 2.07
CA SER A 15 0.69 -38.90 1.42
C SER A 15 2.03 -38.40 0.88
N LYS A 16 2.09 -38.19 -0.45
CA LYS A 16 3.25 -37.59 -1.09
C LYS A 16 3.58 -36.29 -0.35
N PRO A 17 4.86 -36.05 0.01
CA PRO A 17 5.22 -34.77 0.59
C PRO A 17 4.87 -33.70 -0.43
N GLU A 18 4.00 -32.76 -0.04
CA GLU A 18 3.82 -31.52 -0.80
C GLU A 18 5.22 -30.95 -1.04
N GLU A 19 5.59 -30.79 -2.32
CA GLU A 19 6.81 -30.10 -2.70
C GLU A 19 6.76 -28.70 -2.11
N LYS A 20 7.42 -28.50 -0.97
CA LYS A 20 7.80 -27.17 -0.51
C LYS A 20 8.73 -26.60 -1.57
N LEU A 21 8.14 -25.83 -2.48
CA LEU A 21 8.87 -25.03 -3.46
C LEU A 21 9.96 -24.26 -2.70
N SER A 22 11.22 -24.46 -3.06
CA SER A 22 12.30 -23.68 -2.48
C SER A 22 12.11 -22.22 -2.92
N LEU A 23 11.64 -21.38 -2.00
CA LEU A 23 11.40 -19.94 -2.19
C LEU A 23 12.65 -19.15 -2.62
N GLU A 24 13.82 -19.78 -2.66
CA GLU A 24 15.10 -19.15 -2.94
C GLU A 24 15.27 -18.66 -4.40
N ASN A 25 14.39 -19.04 -5.34
CA ASN A 25 14.55 -18.70 -6.77
C ASN A 25 13.27 -18.17 -7.48
N THR A 26 12.17 -17.91 -6.78
CA THR A 26 10.93 -17.40 -7.42
C THR A 26 10.91 -15.87 -7.39
N SER A 27 10.80 -15.23 -8.56
CA SER A 27 10.63 -13.77 -8.61
C SER A 27 9.27 -13.36 -8.03
N ILE A 28 9.15 -12.12 -7.54
CA ILE A 28 7.90 -11.61 -6.97
C ILE A 28 6.77 -11.66 -8.02
N GLU A 29 7.09 -11.43 -9.29
CA GLU A 29 6.18 -11.50 -10.44
C GLU A 29 5.65 -12.93 -10.64
N ALA A 30 6.54 -13.92 -10.67
CA ALA A 30 6.14 -15.32 -10.81
C ALA A 30 5.29 -15.80 -9.63
N TYR A 31 5.58 -15.33 -8.41
CA TYR A 31 4.76 -15.66 -7.25
C TYR A 31 3.40 -14.96 -7.30
N ALA A 32 3.36 -13.70 -7.72
CA ALA A 32 2.13 -12.95 -7.95
C ALA A 32 1.22 -13.69 -8.95
N GLU A 33 1.73 -14.14 -10.10
CA GLU A 33 0.95 -14.92 -11.07
C GLU A 33 0.41 -16.23 -10.50
N LYS A 34 1.19 -16.90 -9.63
CA LYS A 34 0.72 -18.11 -8.92
C LYS A 34 -0.44 -17.77 -7.99
N LEU A 35 -0.30 -16.74 -7.15
CA LEU A 35 -1.34 -16.33 -6.19
C LEU A 35 -2.62 -15.88 -6.90
N GLU A 36 -2.51 -15.18 -8.03
CA GLU A 36 -3.66 -14.78 -8.83
C GLU A 36 -4.50 -15.98 -9.28
N LYS A 37 -3.84 -17.06 -9.72
CA LYS A 37 -4.50 -18.32 -10.10
C LYS A 37 -5.03 -19.08 -8.87
N GLU A 38 -4.22 -19.18 -7.82
CA GLU A 38 -4.53 -19.92 -6.58
C GLU A 38 -5.80 -19.37 -5.89
N TYR A 39 -5.89 -18.05 -5.77
CA TYR A 39 -7.04 -17.37 -5.15
C TYR A 39 -8.15 -17.02 -6.15
N ASN A 40 -7.96 -17.32 -7.44
CA ASN A 40 -8.89 -17.01 -8.51
C ASN A 40 -9.33 -15.54 -8.50
N PHE A 41 -8.38 -14.61 -8.36
CA PHE A 41 -8.69 -13.19 -8.36
C PHE A 41 -9.26 -12.78 -9.72
N THR A 42 -10.30 -11.95 -9.71
CA THR A 42 -10.89 -11.39 -10.94
C THR A 42 -9.79 -10.65 -11.72
N PRO A 43 -9.49 -10.98 -12.99
CA PRO A 43 -8.42 -10.32 -13.75
C PRO A 43 -8.61 -8.80 -13.82
N LEU A 44 -7.51 -8.06 -13.85
CA LEU A 44 -7.57 -6.62 -14.05
C LEU A 44 -7.87 -6.30 -15.53
N TYR A 45 -8.87 -5.46 -15.77
CA TYR A 45 -9.24 -5.06 -17.12
C TYR A 45 -8.51 -3.76 -17.50
N LEU A 46 -7.61 -3.86 -18.47
CA LEU A 46 -6.79 -2.74 -18.94
C LEU A 46 -7.46 -1.89 -20.03
N GLU A 47 -8.65 -2.27 -20.48
CA GLU A 47 -9.33 -1.57 -21.57
C GLU A 47 -9.79 -0.18 -21.12
N LEU A 48 -9.25 0.85 -21.79
CA LEU A 48 -9.54 2.27 -21.55
C LEU A 48 -10.75 2.78 -22.32
N ASP A 49 -11.43 1.93 -23.11
CA ASP A 49 -12.64 2.32 -23.87
C ASP A 49 -13.92 2.35 -22.99
N HIS A 50 -13.73 2.59 -21.69
CA HIS A 50 -14.79 2.74 -20.72
C HIS A 50 -14.86 4.17 -20.23
N THR A 51 -15.92 4.86 -20.67
CA THR A 51 -16.16 6.28 -20.43
C THR A 51 -16.07 6.66 -18.96
N HIS A 52 -16.54 5.83 -18.03
CA HIS A 52 -16.53 6.14 -16.60
C HIS A 52 -15.16 6.00 -15.94
N LYS A 53 -14.37 4.98 -16.29
CA LYS A 53 -13.00 4.83 -15.77
C LYS A 53 -12.10 5.97 -16.25
N GLN A 54 -12.17 6.32 -17.54
CA GLN A 54 -11.42 7.47 -18.05
C GLN A 54 -11.87 8.77 -17.36
N ARG A 55 -13.19 8.98 -17.17
CA ARG A 55 -13.71 10.15 -16.46
C ARG A 55 -13.22 10.21 -15.01
N MET A 56 -13.22 9.09 -14.30
CA MET A 56 -12.70 8.98 -12.93
C MET A 56 -11.24 9.46 -12.85
N LEU A 57 -10.39 8.94 -13.74
CA LEU A 57 -8.96 9.27 -13.78
C LEU A 57 -8.68 10.69 -14.31
N ASP A 58 -9.56 11.22 -15.15
CA ASP A 58 -9.53 12.60 -15.66
C ASP A 58 -10.06 13.64 -14.64
N THR A 59 -10.38 13.24 -13.41
CA THR A 59 -11.01 14.11 -12.39
C THR A 59 -12.39 14.67 -12.78
N LYS A 60 -13.10 13.96 -13.68
CA LYS A 60 -14.47 14.27 -14.10
C LYS A 60 -15.47 13.45 -13.31
N THR A 61 -16.71 13.93 -13.23
CA THR A 61 -17.77 13.16 -12.58
C THR A 61 -17.98 11.82 -13.29
N TYR A 62 -18.05 10.73 -12.55
CA TYR A 62 -18.28 9.39 -13.09
C TYR A 62 -19.37 8.66 -12.28
N ASP A 63 -19.93 7.62 -12.88
CA ASP A 63 -20.85 6.70 -12.20
C ASP A 63 -20.02 5.63 -11.50
N ALA A 64 -20.00 5.66 -10.17
CA ALA A 64 -19.24 4.70 -9.38
C ALA A 64 -19.83 3.28 -9.45
N SER A 65 -21.09 3.13 -9.89
CA SER A 65 -21.74 1.84 -10.09
C SER A 65 -21.41 1.16 -11.41
N ASP A 66 -20.61 1.81 -12.27
CA ASP A 66 -20.14 1.27 -13.53
C ASP A 66 -19.63 -0.19 -13.36
N PRO A 67 -20.07 -1.15 -14.20
CA PRO A 67 -19.74 -2.56 -14.02
C PRO A 67 -18.24 -2.88 -14.03
N LEU A 68 -17.44 -2.12 -14.78
CA LEU A 68 -15.98 -2.29 -14.77
C LEU A 68 -15.43 -1.82 -13.43
N LEU A 69 -15.74 -0.59 -13.01
CA LEU A 69 -15.26 -0.04 -11.74
C LEU A 69 -15.68 -0.92 -10.55
N PHE A 70 -16.88 -1.46 -10.59
CA PHE A 70 -17.35 -2.42 -9.58
C PHE A 70 -16.49 -3.67 -9.53
N LYS A 71 -16.18 -4.29 -10.68
CA LYS A 71 -15.32 -5.48 -10.74
C LYS A 71 -13.90 -5.20 -10.25
N GLU A 72 -13.34 -4.04 -10.56
CA GLU A 72 -11.99 -3.68 -10.11
C GLU A 72 -11.93 -3.47 -8.60
N ARG A 73 -12.96 -2.86 -7.99
CA ARG A 73 -13.05 -2.77 -6.52
C ARG A 73 -13.20 -4.14 -5.87
N LEU A 74 -13.95 -5.07 -6.48
CA LEU A 74 -14.04 -6.44 -5.96
C LEU A 74 -12.69 -7.15 -6.01
N ARG A 75 -11.95 -7.04 -7.13
CA ARG A 75 -10.58 -7.57 -7.22
C ARG A 75 -9.70 -7.04 -6.09
N ALA A 76 -9.67 -5.72 -5.88
CA ALA A 76 -8.86 -5.10 -4.85
C ALA A 76 -9.22 -5.63 -3.45
N ARG A 77 -10.52 -5.71 -3.14
CA ARG A 77 -11.03 -6.22 -1.86
C ARG A 77 -10.64 -7.67 -1.62
N ASP A 78 -10.67 -8.52 -2.64
CA ASP A 78 -10.25 -9.92 -2.51
C ASP A 78 -8.74 -10.05 -2.25
N ILE A 79 -7.91 -9.29 -2.98
CA ILE A 79 -6.46 -9.27 -2.74
C ILE A 79 -6.15 -8.76 -1.33
N VAL A 80 -6.74 -7.64 -0.93
CA VAL A 80 -6.56 -7.03 0.38
C VAL A 80 -7.07 -7.94 1.51
N ARG A 81 -8.15 -8.69 1.29
CA ARG A 81 -8.65 -9.68 2.26
C ARG A 81 -7.60 -10.75 2.55
N VAL A 82 -6.96 -11.30 1.50
CA VAL A 82 -5.88 -12.28 1.67
C VAL A 82 -4.67 -11.63 2.33
N TYR A 83 -4.29 -10.42 1.89
CA TYR A 83 -3.18 -9.65 2.46
C TYR A 83 -3.34 -9.45 3.97
N ASN A 84 -4.51 -9.03 4.42
CA ASN A 84 -4.80 -8.73 5.83
C ASN A 84 -4.84 -9.96 6.73
N GLN A 85 -4.86 -11.17 6.16
CA GLN A 85 -4.84 -12.44 6.89
C GLN A 85 -3.44 -13.07 6.97
N THR A 86 -2.44 -12.48 6.31
CA THR A 86 -1.07 -12.98 6.30
C THR A 86 -0.39 -12.83 7.67
N THR A 87 0.44 -13.81 8.04
CA THR A 87 1.19 -13.79 9.32
C THR A 87 2.61 -13.22 9.14
N ALA A 88 3.39 -13.14 10.23
CA ALA A 88 4.75 -12.59 10.22
C ALA A 88 5.86 -13.62 9.89
N ASN A 89 5.51 -14.82 9.43
CA ASN A 89 6.53 -15.80 9.04
C ASN A 89 7.15 -15.43 7.67
N PRO A 90 8.40 -15.86 7.37
CA PRO A 90 9.10 -15.45 6.15
C PRO A 90 8.37 -15.73 4.83
N GLU A 91 7.66 -16.85 4.73
CA GLU A 91 6.89 -17.22 3.52
C GLU A 91 5.70 -16.28 3.31
N GLU A 92 4.96 -15.99 4.38
CA GLU A 92 3.84 -15.05 4.35
C GLU A 92 4.30 -13.61 4.07
N LEU A 93 5.53 -13.24 4.44
CA LEU A 93 6.11 -11.94 4.09
C LEU A 93 6.46 -11.83 2.60
N LEU A 94 6.93 -12.91 1.96
CA LEU A 94 7.09 -12.95 0.51
C LEU A 94 5.73 -12.89 -0.20
N LYS A 95 4.72 -13.57 0.36
CA LYS A 95 3.35 -13.52 -0.14
C LYS A 95 2.77 -12.10 -0.05
N ARG A 96 3.04 -11.35 1.03
CA ARG A 96 2.68 -9.92 1.13
C ARG A 96 3.27 -9.12 -0.04
N GLN A 97 4.55 -9.31 -0.37
CA GLN A 97 5.19 -8.60 -1.49
C GLN A 97 4.53 -8.94 -2.83
N ALA A 98 4.23 -10.22 -3.08
CA ALA A 98 3.54 -10.67 -4.29
C ALA A 98 2.10 -10.13 -4.39
N LEU A 99 1.35 -10.10 -3.27
CA LEU A 99 0.00 -9.52 -3.22
C LEU A 99 0.02 -8.01 -3.45
N LEU A 100 0.98 -7.27 -2.88
CA LEU A 100 1.16 -5.84 -3.15
C LEU A 100 1.53 -5.58 -4.62
N HIS A 101 2.37 -6.44 -5.21
CA HIS A 101 2.70 -6.38 -6.62
C HIS A 101 1.44 -6.57 -7.49
N LEU A 102 0.60 -7.58 -7.19
CA LEU A 102 -0.69 -7.76 -7.89
C LEU A 102 -1.63 -6.57 -7.73
N LEU A 103 -1.72 -6.03 -6.50
CA LEU A 103 -2.62 -4.95 -6.15
C LEU A 103 -2.26 -3.66 -6.90
N THR A 104 -0.97 -3.31 -6.90
CA THR A 104 -0.42 -2.09 -7.52
C THR A 104 -0.03 -2.27 -8.99
N ARG A 105 -0.28 -3.44 -9.59
CA ARG A 105 0.16 -3.78 -10.95
C ARG A 105 1.67 -3.64 -11.15
N GLY A 106 2.44 -3.99 -10.13
CA GLY A 106 3.88 -3.86 -10.11
C GLY A 106 4.40 -2.43 -9.95
N GLN A 107 3.53 -1.44 -9.69
CA GLN A 107 3.93 -0.05 -9.44
C GLN A 107 4.41 0.15 -8.00
N MET A 108 5.41 -0.64 -7.59
CA MET A 108 6.04 -0.52 -6.28
C MET A 108 7.55 -0.64 -6.38
N GLY A 109 8.26 0.26 -5.70
CA GLY A 109 9.71 0.19 -5.55
C GLY A 109 10.15 -0.94 -4.61
N THR A 110 11.45 -1.19 -4.59
CA THR A 110 12.05 -2.17 -3.68
C THR A 110 11.94 -1.71 -2.23
N GLY A 111 11.74 -2.65 -1.29
CA GLY A 111 11.71 -2.35 0.13
C GLY A 111 10.40 -1.70 0.62
N CYS A 112 9.33 -1.72 -0.18
CA CYS A 112 8.02 -1.32 0.33
C CYS A 112 7.51 -2.31 1.38
N TYR A 113 6.93 -1.78 2.45
CA TYR A 113 6.32 -2.60 3.49
C TYR A 113 5.10 -1.91 4.07
N ILE A 114 3.99 -2.65 4.12
CA ILE A 114 2.71 -2.19 4.64
C ILE A 114 2.30 -3.15 5.77
N GLU A 115 2.00 -2.62 6.94
CA GLU A 115 1.48 -3.44 8.03
C GLU A 115 -0.01 -3.75 7.80
N PRO A 116 -0.43 -5.02 7.84
CA PRO A 116 -1.85 -5.35 7.85
C PRO A 116 -2.50 -5.02 9.22
N PRO A 117 -3.76 -4.55 9.23
CA PRO A 117 -4.62 -4.45 8.06
C PRO A 117 -4.40 -3.15 7.28
N PHE A 118 -4.53 -3.25 5.97
CA PHE A 118 -4.53 -2.16 4.98
C PHE A 118 -5.84 -2.17 4.20
N TYR A 119 -6.27 -1.01 3.70
CA TYR A 119 -7.49 -0.89 2.91
C TYR A 119 -7.31 0.08 1.74
N CYS A 120 -7.85 -0.29 0.57
CA CYS A 120 -7.96 0.60 -0.59
C CYS A 120 -9.20 0.32 -1.43
N ASP A 121 -9.51 1.22 -2.38
CA ASP A 121 -10.65 1.05 -3.29
C ASP A 121 -10.31 0.12 -4.47
N TYR A 122 -9.26 0.45 -5.23
CA TYR A 122 -8.85 -0.25 -6.44
C TYR A 122 -7.47 -0.88 -6.33
N GLY A 123 -6.57 -0.26 -5.56
CA GLY A 123 -5.16 -0.63 -5.42
C GLY A 123 -4.31 -0.34 -6.66
N CYS A 124 -4.90 -0.48 -7.84
CA CYS A 124 -4.25 -0.41 -9.13
C CYS A 124 -3.96 1.04 -9.60
N ASN A 125 -4.43 2.03 -8.85
CA ASN A 125 -4.13 3.45 -9.03
C ASN A 125 -3.09 3.97 -8.01
N ILE A 126 -2.53 3.07 -7.19
CA ILE A 126 -1.50 3.39 -6.20
C ILE A 126 -0.12 3.12 -6.81
N THR A 127 0.75 4.12 -6.74
CA THR A 127 2.17 4.01 -7.07
C THR A 127 3.00 4.21 -5.80
N LEU A 128 3.89 3.27 -5.50
CA LEU A 128 4.80 3.34 -4.36
C LEU A 128 6.25 3.47 -4.83
N GLY A 129 6.95 4.47 -4.32
CA GLY A 129 8.40 4.62 -4.46
C GLY A 129 9.17 3.53 -3.72
N LYS A 130 10.50 3.64 -3.65
CA LYS A 130 11.37 2.73 -2.90
C LYS A 130 11.26 2.98 -1.40
N GLY A 131 11.26 1.93 -0.59
CA GLY A 131 11.33 2.07 0.86
C GLY A 131 10.12 2.76 1.49
N VAL A 132 8.95 2.73 0.84
CA VAL A 132 7.71 3.24 1.45
C VAL A 132 7.30 2.32 2.59
N TYR A 133 7.06 2.91 3.76
CA TYR A 133 6.55 2.21 4.93
C TYR A 133 5.18 2.74 5.31
N MET A 134 4.21 1.84 5.48
CA MET A 134 2.89 2.17 6.04
C MET A 134 2.64 1.32 7.26
N ASN A 135 2.29 1.98 8.36
CA ASN A 135 1.95 1.32 9.60
C ASN A 135 0.46 0.90 9.62
N PHE A 136 0.02 0.27 10.70
CA PHE A 136 -1.30 -0.36 10.82
C PHE A 136 -2.46 0.55 10.44
N ASN A 137 -3.50 -0.05 9.84
CA ASN A 137 -4.79 0.56 9.55
C ASN A 137 -4.73 1.77 8.60
N CYS A 138 -3.72 1.85 7.73
CA CYS A 138 -3.73 2.87 6.68
C CYS A 138 -4.86 2.60 5.67
N VAL A 139 -5.48 3.68 5.18
CA VAL A 139 -6.56 3.64 4.17
C VAL A 139 -6.19 4.53 2.99
N ILE A 140 -6.29 4.01 1.77
CA ILE A 140 -6.08 4.78 0.53
C ILE A 140 -7.30 4.64 -0.37
N LEU A 141 -8.12 5.68 -0.49
CA LEU A 141 -9.22 5.73 -1.44
C LEU A 141 -8.70 6.20 -2.80
N ASP A 142 -8.22 5.27 -3.62
CA ASP A 142 -7.50 5.53 -4.87
C ASP A 142 -8.43 5.64 -6.10
N CYS A 143 -9.56 6.34 -5.98
CA CYS A 143 -10.38 6.71 -7.15
C CYS A 143 -9.60 7.60 -8.13
N GLY A 144 -8.81 8.55 -7.60
CA GLY A 144 -7.76 9.23 -8.36
C GLY A 144 -6.40 8.55 -8.15
N TYR A 145 -5.42 8.86 -9.00
CA TYR A 145 -4.06 8.37 -8.82
C TYR A 145 -3.48 8.81 -7.47
N VAL A 146 -2.88 7.87 -6.74
CA VAL A 146 -2.19 8.14 -5.47
C VAL A 146 -0.72 7.75 -5.64
N GLU A 147 0.13 8.76 -5.74
CA GLU A 147 1.58 8.58 -5.92
C GLU A 147 2.29 8.88 -4.59
N ILE A 148 3.11 7.95 -4.11
CA ILE A 148 3.90 8.10 -2.88
C ILE A 148 5.38 7.94 -3.21
N GLY A 149 6.18 8.97 -2.94
CA GLY A 149 7.61 9.01 -3.23
C GLY A 149 8.46 8.11 -2.33
N ASP A 150 9.75 8.05 -2.68
CA ASP A 150 10.75 7.23 -2.02
C ASP A 150 10.92 7.60 -0.53
N ASN A 151 11.28 6.61 0.30
CA ASN A 151 11.54 6.75 1.74
C ASN A 151 10.43 7.46 2.52
N THR A 152 9.18 7.28 2.11
CA THR A 152 8.04 7.92 2.75
C THR A 152 7.43 7.03 3.82
N PHE A 153 7.16 7.60 4.99
CA PHE A 153 6.66 6.88 6.17
C PHE A 153 5.26 7.37 6.55
N LEU A 154 4.30 6.46 6.54
CA LEU A 154 2.95 6.68 7.04
C LEU A 154 2.81 5.97 8.39
N ALA A 155 2.55 6.74 9.45
CA ALA A 155 2.28 6.20 10.77
C ALA A 155 0.87 5.56 10.85
N PRO A 156 0.46 4.95 11.98
CA PRO A 156 -0.79 4.21 12.05
C PRO A 156 -2.02 5.09 11.76
N ASN A 157 -3.04 4.50 11.16
CA ASN A 157 -4.33 5.14 10.87
C ASN A 157 -4.24 6.39 9.97
N VAL A 158 -3.20 6.50 9.13
CA VAL A 158 -3.13 7.54 8.11
C VAL A 158 -4.13 7.24 6.98
N GLN A 159 -4.83 8.26 6.51
CA GLN A 159 -5.88 8.15 5.52
C GLN A 159 -5.62 9.09 4.33
N LEU A 160 -5.50 8.52 3.13
CA LEU A 160 -5.35 9.27 1.88
C LEU A 160 -6.67 9.17 1.10
N PHE A 161 -7.38 10.29 0.95
CA PHE A 161 -8.71 10.31 0.34
C PHE A 161 -8.67 10.89 -1.07
N GLY A 162 -8.42 10.05 -2.07
CA GLY A 162 -8.54 10.42 -3.48
C GLY A 162 -9.99 10.45 -3.99
N ALA A 163 -10.96 9.95 -3.23
CA ALA A 163 -12.39 10.02 -3.58
C ALA A 163 -13.06 11.28 -3.00
N THR A 164 -13.94 11.91 -3.79
CA THR A 164 -14.85 12.95 -3.29
C THR A 164 -16.18 12.95 -4.02
N HIS A 165 -17.14 13.75 -3.53
CA HIS A 165 -18.46 13.90 -4.11
C HIS A 165 -18.76 15.36 -4.43
N PRO A 166 -19.62 15.64 -5.43
CA PRO A 166 -20.15 16.97 -5.64
C PRO A 166 -20.77 17.56 -4.36
N ILE A 167 -20.46 18.82 -4.07
CA ILE A 167 -20.99 19.53 -2.90
C ILE A 167 -22.50 19.79 -3.07
N ASN A 168 -22.95 20.04 -4.31
CA ASN A 168 -24.37 20.20 -4.61
C ASN A 168 -25.14 18.89 -4.33
N PRO A 169 -26.12 18.89 -3.40
CA PRO A 169 -26.83 17.67 -3.00
C PRO A 169 -27.65 17.04 -4.12
N GLN A 170 -28.17 17.82 -5.08
CA GLN A 170 -28.94 17.30 -6.22
C GLN A 170 -28.07 16.54 -7.22
N ILE A 171 -26.80 16.96 -7.35
CA ILE A 171 -25.82 16.23 -8.15
C ILE A 171 -25.37 14.99 -7.38
N ARG A 172 -25.02 15.15 -6.09
CA ARG A 172 -24.57 14.04 -5.24
C ARG A 172 -25.60 12.92 -5.10
N SER A 173 -26.89 13.24 -5.05
CA SER A 173 -27.97 12.24 -4.98
C SER A 173 -28.07 11.36 -6.23
N LYS A 174 -27.35 11.68 -7.31
CA LYS A 174 -27.23 10.82 -8.49
C LYS A 174 -26.19 9.71 -8.32
N GLY A 175 -25.50 9.64 -7.18
CA GLY A 175 -24.49 8.60 -6.90
C GLY A 175 -23.17 8.80 -7.63
N VAL A 176 -22.91 10.01 -8.15
CA VAL A 176 -21.67 10.32 -8.87
C VAL A 176 -20.54 10.71 -7.92
N GLU A 177 -19.32 10.41 -8.34
CA GLU A 177 -18.07 10.64 -7.61
C GLU A 177 -17.07 11.43 -8.47
N LEU A 178 -15.99 11.86 -7.84
CA LEU A 178 -14.82 12.50 -8.44
C LEU A 178 -13.56 11.82 -7.89
N GLY A 179 -12.70 11.33 -8.78
CA GLY A 179 -11.35 10.90 -8.45
C GLY A 179 -10.42 12.10 -8.47
N MET A 180 -9.75 12.38 -7.36
CA MET A 180 -8.82 13.50 -7.20
C MET A 180 -7.44 12.93 -6.89
N PRO A 181 -6.41 13.27 -7.67
CA PRO A 181 -5.08 12.71 -7.44
C PRO A 181 -4.48 13.21 -6.14
N ILE A 182 -3.72 12.36 -5.46
CA ILE A 182 -2.88 12.73 -4.32
C ILE A 182 -1.43 12.43 -4.70
N LYS A 183 -0.54 13.39 -4.46
CA LYS A 183 0.90 13.22 -4.70
C LYS A 183 1.64 13.48 -3.40
N ILE A 184 2.39 12.50 -2.94
CA ILE A 184 3.29 12.61 -1.79
C ILE A 184 4.72 12.53 -2.30
N GLY A 185 5.53 13.53 -1.98
CA GLY A 185 6.94 13.60 -2.35
C GLY A 185 7.81 12.55 -1.65
N ASN A 186 9.12 12.67 -1.84
CA ASN A 186 10.12 11.81 -1.21
C ASN A 186 10.43 12.25 0.22
N ASP A 187 10.93 11.32 1.04
CA ASP A 187 11.38 11.56 2.42
C ASP A 187 10.31 12.25 3.29
N VAL A 188 9.02 11.95 3.03
CA VAL A 188 7.89 12.52 3.78
C VAL A 188 7.59 11.66 5.01
N TRP A 189 7.26 12.30 6.12
CA TRP A 189 6.72 11.62 7.30
C TRP A 189 5.30 12.11 7.61
N ILE A 190 4.34 11.19 7.60
CA ILE A 190 2.93 11.46 7.92
C ILE A 190 2.60 10.86 9.29
N GLY A 191 2.39 11.73 10.27
CA GLY A 191 2.05 11.36 11.64
C GLY A 191 0.71 10.65 11.76
N GLY A 192 0.56 9.83 12.81
CA GLY A 192 -0.56 8.89 12.93
C GLY A 192 -1.92 9.57 13.01
N GLY A 193 -2.94 8.94 12.46
CA GLY A 193 -4.31 9.47 12.43
C GLY A 193 -4.50 10.70 11.52
N SER A 194 -3.50 11.04 10.69
CA SER A 194 -3.63 12.16 9.76
C SER A 194 -4.49 11.81 8.55
N ILE A 195 -5.19 12.81 8.03
CA ILE A 195 -6.05 12.73 6.85
C ILE A 195 -5.48 13.68 5.78
N ILE A 196 -5.22 13.13 4.60
CA ILE A 196 -4.85 13.90 3.40
C ILE A 196 -6.08 13.99 2.50
N CYS A 197 -6.56 15.21 2.29
CA CYS A 197 -7.78 15.46 1.53
C CYS A 197 -7.59 15.29 0.01
N PRO A 198 -8.70 15.16 -0.74
CA PRO A 198 -8.68 15.00 -2.20
C PRO A 198 -7.90 16.12 -2.90
N GLY A 199 -7.04 15.76 -3.86
CA GLY A 199 -6.34 16.72 -4.72
C GLY A 199 -5.06 17.31 -4.12
N VAL A 200 -4.66 16.89 -2.91
CA VAL A 200 -3.52 17.47 -2.20
C VAL A 200 -2.19 16.93 -2.73
N THR A 201 -1.24 17.85 -2.95
CA THR A 201 0.17 17.56 -3.21
C THR A 201 1.03 17.94 -2.00
N ILE A 202 1.83 17.00 -1.51
CA ILE A 202 2.80 17.15 -0.43
C ILE A 202 4.19 17.13 -1.03
N GLY A 203 4.98 18.19 -0.82
CA GLY A 203 6.36 18.27 -1.29
C GLY A 203 7.34 17.37 -0.53
N ASP A 204 8.54 17.23 -1.08
CA ASP A 204 9.60 16.41 -0.49
C ASP A 204 10.01 16.88 0.92
N GLY A 205 10.39 15.95 1.81
CA GLY A 205 10.90 16.27 3.14
C GLY A 205 9.87 16.89 4.09
N VAL A 206 8.58 16.83 3.76
CA VAL A 206 7.51 17.35 4.61
C VAL A 206 7.31 16.45 5.83
N THR A 207 7.09 17.06 6.98
CA THR A 207 6.61 16.38 8.19
C THR A 207 5.20 16.84 8.51
N ILE A 208 4.27 15.90 8.64
CA ILE A 208 2.87 16.13 9.02
C ILE A 208 2.68 15.63 10.45
N GLY A 209 2.32 16.53 11.38
CA GLY A 209 2.04 16.15 12.77
C GLY A 209 0.84 15.20 12.87
N ALA A 210 0.83 14.36 13.90
CA ALA A 210 -0.27 13.41 14.14
C ALA A 210 -1.64 14.12 14.25
N GLY A 211 -2.70 13.43 13.79
CA GLY A 211 -4.08 13.92 13.83
C GLY A 211 -4.37 15.11 12.90
N SER A 212 -3.49 15.40 11.94
CA SER A 212 -3.66 16.55 11.05
C SER A 212 -4.70 16.29 9.97
N VAL A 213 -5.44 17.33 9.56
CA VAL A 213 -6.32 17.30 8.39
C VAL A 213 -5.77 18.24 7.33
N VAL A 214 -5.08 17.68 6.35
CA VAL A 214 -4.37 18.44 5.32
C VAL A 214 -5.30 18.69 4.14
N THR A 215 -5.71 19.95 4.00
CA THR A 215 -6.72 20.41 3.03
C THR A 215 -6.14 21.19 1.86
N LYS A 216 -4.83 21.46 1.87
CA LYS A 216 -4.12 22.27 0.87
C LYS A 216 -2.74 21.69 0.62
N ASN A 217 -2.20 21.97 -0.55
CA ASN A 217 -0.83 21.57 -0.90
C ASN A 217 0.17 22.09 0.12
N VAL A 218 1.19 21.28 0.40
CA VAL A 218 2.25 21.59 1.36
C VAL A 218 3.58 21.71 0.61
N PRO A 219 4.26 22.87 0.67
CA PRO A 219 5.58 23.03 0.06
C PRO A 219 6.61 22.06 0.66
N PRO A 220 7.67 21.71 -0.09
CA PRO A 220 8.77 20.89 0.42
C PRO A 220 9.39 21.44 1.72
N TYR A 221 10.05 20.56 2.49
CA TYR A 221 10.80 20.89 3.71
C TYR A 221 9.98 21.70 4.73
N THR A 222 8.69 21.39 4.83
CA THR A 222 7.77 22.10 5.72
C THR A 222 7.23 21.15 6.78
N ILE A 223 7.11 21.64 8.01
CA ILE A 223 6.39 20.96 9.10
C ILE A 223 4.99 21.57 9.19
N VAL A 224 3.97 20.73 9.06
CA VAL A 224 2.56 21.14 9.19
C VAL A 224 1.87 20.39 10.31
N GLY A 225 0.83 20.99 10.89
CA GLY A 225 0.01 20.32 11.90
C GLY A 225 -1.36 20.95 12.09
N GLY A 226 -2.29 20.19 12.66
CA GLY A 226 -3.61 20.65 13.10
C GLY A 226 -4.76 20.32 12.13
N ASN A 227 -5.96 20.79 12.48
CA ASN A 227 -7.19 20.61 11.71
C ASN A 227 -7.94 21.96 11.58
N PRO A 228 -7.95 22.61 10.40
CA PRO A 228 -7.17 22.26 9.22
C PRO A 228 -5.67 22.49 9.44
N ALA A 229 -4.83 21.67 8.81
CA ALA A 229 -3.37 21.75 8.97
C ALA A 229 -2.82 23.12 8.53
N LYS A 230 -1.88 23.64 9.32
CA LYS A 230 -1.16 24.90 9.06
C LYS A 230 0.34 24.65 9.09
N ILE A 231 1.07 25.49 8.36
CA ILE A 231 2.53 25.53 8.44
C ILE A 231 2.92 25.94 9.86
N LEU A 232 3.71 25.10 10.51
CA LEU A 232 4.28 25.33 11.84
C LEU A 232 5.72 25.82 11.72
N LYS A 233 6.48 25.26 10.77
CA LYS A 233 7.89 25.57 10.54
C LYS A 233 8.26 25.28 9.09
N VAL A 234 9.12 26.09 8.51
CA VAL A 234 9.83 25.77 7.27
C VAL A 234 11.26 25.43 7.66
N LEU A 235 11.76 24.30 7.18
CA LEU A 235 13.14 23.86 7.42
C LEU A 235 14.06 24.52 6.39
N ASP A 236 15.25 24.88 6.86
CA ASP A 236 16.32 25.32 5.98
C ASP A 236 17.01 24.07 5.40
N LYS A 237 16.97 23.95 4.07
CA LYS A 237 17.49 22.78 3.36
C LYS A 237 19.01 22.64 3.53
N GLU A 238 19.76 23.74 3.53
CA GLU A 238 21.21 23.71 3.68
C GLU A 238 21.57 23.24 5.08
N LYS A 239 20.87 23.78 6.08
CA LYS A 239 21.03 23.36 7.47
C LYS A 239 20.70 21.88 7.68
N CYS A 240 19.62 21.38 7.08
CA CYS A 240 19.30 19.95 7.16
C CYS A 240 20.38 19.06 6.54
N GLN A 241 21.05 19.52 5.47
CA GLN A 241 22.16 18.79 4.87
C GLN A 241 23.41 18.82 5.75
N GLU A 242 23.68 19.94 6.42
CA GLU A 242 24.75 20.04 7.41
C GLU A 242 24.51 19.09 8.59
N GLU A 243 23.33 19.16 9.20
CA GLU A 243 22.91 18.28 10.30
C GLU A 243 23.02 16.79 9.90
N PHE A 244 22.67 16.45 8.66
CA PHE A 244 22.80 15.07 8.18
C PHE A 244 24.27 14.63 8.00
N ARG A 245 25.16 15.52 7.51
CA ARG A 245 26.60 15.20 7.40
C ARG A 245 27.22 14.97 8.77
N GLU A 246 26.93 15.83 9.73
CA GLU A 246 27.39 15.67 11.11
C GLU A 246 26.88 14.35 11.72
N TYR A 247 25.60 14.04 11.51
CA TYR A 247 25.03 12.75 11.92
C TYR A 247 25.77 11.56 11.31
N GLU A 248 26.07 11.58 10.01
CA GLU A 248 26.79 10.48 9.34
C GLU A 248 28.24 10.35 9.82
N GLU A 249 28.92 11.46 10.10
CA GLU A 249 30.26 11.45 10.69
C GLU A 249 30.26 10.83 12.09
N HIS A 250 29.30 11.21 12.93
CA HIS A 250 29.13 10.60 14.25
C HIS A 250 28.73 9.12 14.15
N ARG A 251 27.81 8.78 13.24
CA ARG A 251 27.36 7.40 13.00
C ARG A 251 28.50 6.50 12.54
N ALA A 252 29.43 7.01 11.73
CA ALA A 252 30.59 6.24 11.28
C ALA A 252 31.52 5.81 12.42
N LEU A 253 31.38 6.43 13.61
CA LEU A 253 32.11 6.07 14.82
C LEU A 253 31.37 5.02 15.67
N ASP A 254 30.11 4.72 15.34
CA ASP A 254 29.29 3.76 16.06
C ASP A 254 29.28 2.38 15.36
N ASP A 255 29.35 1.29 16.13
CA ASP A 255 29.28 -0.10 15.62
C ASP A 255 27.85 -0.51 15.17
N TRP A 256 26.91 0.44 15.12
CA TRP A 256 25.52 0.18 14.77
C TRP A 256 25.27 0.29 13.26
N THR A 257 24.87 -0.83 12.66
CA THR A 257 24.44 -0.85 11.25
C THR A 257 22.91 -0.75 11.20
N PRO A 258 22.32 0.30 10.59
CA PRO A 258 20.88 0.35 10.42
C PRO A 258 20.41 -0.85 9.58
N PRO A 259 19.20 -1.39 9.82
CA PRO A 259 18.64 -2.39 8.93
C PRO A 259 18.54 -1.80 7.51
N PRO A 260 18.62 -2.63 6.46
CA PRO A 260 18.46 -2.14 5.10
C PRO A 260 17.12 -1.40 4.99
N LYS A 261 17.11 -0.21 4.35
CA LYS A 261 15.89 0.60 4.17
C LYS A 261 14.76 -0.26 3.61
N GLY A 262 13.59 -0.24 4.26
CA GLY A 262 12.43 -1.03 3.83
C GLY A 262 12.35 -2.45 4.39
N THR A 263 13.35 -2.87 5.17
CA THR A 263 13.30 -4.10 5.97
C THR A 263 12.97 -3.68 7.39
N LEU A 264 11.71 -3.81 7.81
CA LEU A 264 11.49 -4.28 9.19
C LEU A 264 12.34 -5.53 9.28
N ALA A 265 13.41 -5.47 10.08
CA ALA A 265 14.43 -6.49 10.15
C ALA A 265 13.78 -7.87 10.23
N LEU A 266 13.67 -8.54 9.07
CA LEU A 266 13.53 -9.97 9.07
C LEU A 266 14.84 -10.43 9.71
N PRO A 267 14.81 -11.05 10.89
CA PRO A 267 16.04 -11.50 11.51
C PRO A 267 16.81 -12.31 10.48
N SER A 268 18.04 -11.88 10.20
CA SER A 268 18.99 -12.73 9.50
C SER A 268 19.07 -14.04 10.28
N LYS A 269 19.01 -15.15 9.54
CA LYS A 269 19.08 -16.53 10.04
C LYS A 269 20.09 -16.68 11.19
#